data_AF-A0A117PUP9-F1
#
_entry.id   AF-A0A117PUP9-F1
#
_cell.length_a   1.000
_cell.length_b   1.000
_cell.length_c   1.000
_cell.angle_alpha   90.00
_cell.angle_beta   90.00
_cell.angle_gamma   90.00
#
_symmetry.space_group_name_H-M   'P 1'
#
loop_
_entity.id
_entity.type
_entity.pdbx_description
1 polymer ?
#
loop_
_entity_poly.entity_id
_entity_poly.type
_entity_poly.pdbx_seq_one_letter_code
_entity_poly.pdbx_strand_id
1 'polypeptide(L)'
;MAVAVVVLLGLAGWYVFSGRGAGLLPQDSWGPWREKRVKDWSVLIRVNSWSDAAEAEMHMGKAEDFTMKAYGRPSTATAVMDGTRFTLTPGGEVTGQRSQEHGAR
;
A
#
# COMPACT_ATOMS: atom_id res chain seq x y z
N MET A 1 0.53 -13.13 -36.80
CA MET A 1 1.17 -13.52 -35.52
C MET A 1 1.81 -12.34 -34.81
N ALA A 2 2.61 -11.49 -35.47
CA ALA A 2 3.28 -10.36 -34.82
C ALA A 2 2.34 -9.41 -34.04
N VAL A 3 1.17 -9.06 -34.61
CA VAL A 3 0.18 -8.19 -33.96
C VAL A 3 -0.34 -8.78 -32.64
N ALA A 4 -0.66 -10.08 -32.62
CA ALA A 4 -1.15 -10.75 -31.42
C ALA A 4 -0.10 -10.77 -30.29
N VAL A 5 1.17 -10.97 -30.65
CA VAL A 5 2.29 -10.93 -29.69
C VAL A 5 2.44 -9.54 -29.09
N VAL A 6 2.39 -8.49 -29.90
CA VAL A 6 2.49 -7.10 -29.43
C VAL A 6 1.34 -6.75 -28.48
N VAL A 7 0.11 -7.17 -28.81
CA VAL A 7 -1.05 -6.95 -27.94
C VAL A 7 -0.91 -7.68 -26.60
N LEU A 8 -0.46 -8.94 -26.61
CA LEU A 8 -0.25 -9.70 -25.38
C LEU A 8 0.85 -9.09 -24.50
N LEU A 9 1.96 -8.63 -25.09
CA LEU A 9 3.02 -7.94 -24.36
C LEU A 9 2.53 -6.61 -23.78
N GLY A 10 1.72 -5.86 -24.54
CA GLY A 10 1.10 -4.63 -24.05
C GLY A 10 0.17 -4.86 -22.86
N LEU A 11 -0.68 -5.90 -22.94
CA LEU A 11 -1.57 -6.28 -21.84
C LEU A 11 -0.81 -6.78 -20.61
N ALA A 12 0.25 -7.58 -20.80
CA ALA A 12 1.09 -8.05 -19.70
C ALA A 12 1.83 -6.89 -19.03
N GLY A 13 2.42 -5.99 -19.82
CA GLY A 13 3.07 -4.78 -19.32
C GLY A 13 2.10 -3.90 -18.54
N TRP A 14 0.88 -3.69 -19.07
CA TRP A 14 -0.15 -2.94 -18.35
C TRP A 14 -0.58 -3.66 -17.07
N TYR A 15 -0.78 -4.98 -17.09
CA TYR A 15 -1.15 -5.73 -15.90
C TYR A 15 -0.15 -5.54 -14.75
N VAL A 16 1.15 -5.62 -15.06
CA VAL A 16 2.24 -5.41 -14.09
C VAL A 16 2.27 -3.95 -13.62
N PHE A 17 2.26 -2.99 -14.54
CA PHE A 17 2.29 -1.55 -14.21
C PHE A 17 1.09 -1.12 -13.36
N SER A 18 -0.08 -1.75 -13.58
CA SER A 18 -1.30 -1.50 -12.81
C SER A 18 -1.23 -1.94 -11.36
N GLY A 19 -0.15 -2.59 -10.91
CA GLY A 19 0.03 -3.04 -9.52
C GLY A 19 -0.77 -4.30 -9.15
N ARG A 20 -1.61 -4.84 -10.04
CA ARG A 20 -2.43 -6.05 -9.77
C ARG A 20 -1.60 -7.31 -9.51
N GLY A 21 -0.36 -7.36 -10.00
CA GLY A 21 0.61 -8.43 -9.74
C GLY A 21 1.63 -8.12 -8.65
N ALA A 22 1.49 -7.03 -7.89
CA ALA A 22 2.55 -6.54 -7.01
C ALA A 22 3.00 -7.54 -5.92
N GLY A 23 2.12 -8.45 -5.50
CA GLY A 23 2.47 -9.53 -4.56
C GLY A 23 3.47 -10.55 -5.12
N LEU A 24 3.71 -10.56 -6.44
CA LEU A 24 4.67 -11.44 -7.12
C LEU A 24 5.97 -10.71 -7.50
N LEU A 25 6.08 -9.41 -7.20
CA LEU A 25 7.25 -8.63 -7.57
C LEU A 25 8.43 -8.97 -6.66
N PRO A 26 9.67 -9.04 -7.20
CA PRO A 26 10.88 -9.23 -6.41
C PRO A 26 11.03 -8.13 -5.35
N GLN A 27 11.58 -8.47 -4.18
CA GLN A 27 11.81 -7.50 -3.10
C GLN A 27 12.70 -6.33 -3.54
N ASP A 28 13.67 -6.58 -4.42
CA ASP A 28 14.59 -5.55 -4.93
C ASP A 28 13.91 -4.52 -5.86
N SER A 29 12.69 -4.78 -6.32
CA SER A 29 11.92 -3.81 -7.13
C SER A 29 11.25 -2.72 -6.29
N TRP A 30 11.23 -2.89 -4.97
CA TRP A 30 10.63 -1.94 -4.04
C TRP A 30 11.60 -0.81 -3.71
N GLY A 31 11.07 0.40 -3.57
CA GLY A 31 11.83 1.53 -3.07
C GLY A 31 12.22 1.36 -1.60
N PRO A 32 13.13 2.22 -1.11
CA PRO A 32 13.51 2.20 0.29
C PRO A 32 12.30 2.52 1.20
N TRP A 33 12.30 1.93 2.39
CA TRP A 33 11.37 2.30 3.45
C TRP A 33 11.58 3.77 3.84
N ARG A 34 10.47 4.49 4.00
CA ARG A 34 10.43 5.87 4.46
C ARG A 34 9.53 5.98 5.66
N GLU A 35 10.04 6.59 6.72
CA GLU A 35 9.25 6.83 7.92
C GLU A 35 8.33 8.04 7.74
N LYS A 36 7.08 7.89 8.20
CA LYS A 36 6.08 8.95 8.32
C LYS A 36 5.39 8.79 9.67
N ARG A 37 5.14 9.90 10.37
CA ARG A 37 4.27 9.87 11.55
C ARG A 37 2.83 10.15 11.16
N VAL A 38 1.92 9.35 11.69
CA VAL A 38 0.48 9.54 11.54
C VAL A 38 -0.13 9.49 12.93
N LYS A 39 -0.47 10.68 13.47
CA LYS A 39 -0.82 10.85 14.88
C LYS A 39 0.30 10.30 15.79
N ASP A 40 -0.03 9.33 16.65
CA ASP A 40 0.87 8.69 17.62
C ASP A 40 1.57 7.43 17.04
N TRP A 41 1.38 7.15 15.76
CA TRP A 41 1.93 5.97 15.07
C TRP A 41 3.16 6.35 14.25
N SER A 42 4.21 5.53 14.33
CA SER A 42 5.29 5.51 13.34
C SER A 42 4.89 4.56 12.22
N VAL A 43 4.98 5.03 10.98
CA VAL A 43 4.59 4.29 9.78
C VAL A 43 5.80 4.24 8.86
N LEU A 44 6.30 3.05 8.59
CA LEU A 44 7.28 2.81 7.54
C LEU A 44 6.52 2.50 6.25
N ILE A 45 6.79 3.25 5.19
CA ILE A 45 6.11 3.10 3.90
C ILE A 45 7.15 2.85 2.83
N ARG A 46 6.90 1.88 1.95
CA ARG A 46 7.65 1.71 0.71
C ARG A 46 6.71 1.62 -0.47
N VAL A 47 7.18 2.11 -1.61
CA VAL A 47 6.42 2.15 -2.87
C VAL A 47 7.22 1.41 -3.93
N ASN A 48 6.53 0.66 -4.78
CA ASN A 48 7.17 0.01 -5.90
C ASN A 48 7.48 1.04 -7.00
N SER A 49 8.69 0.97 -7.58
CA SER A 49 9.11 1.96 -8.59
C SER A 49 8.54 1.70 -9.99
N TRP A 50 8.01 0.50 -10.24
CA TRP A 50 7.57 0.03 -11.56
C TRP A 50 6.06 -0.21 -11.64
N SER A 51 5.34 -0.11 -10.51
CA SER A 51 3.92 -0.39 -10.45
C SER A 51 3.22 0.48 -9.42
N ASP A 52 1.92 0.71 -9.62
CA ASP A 52 1.07 1.35 -8.61
C ASP A 52 0.88 0.40 -7.42
N ALA A 53 1.85 0.34 -6.50
CA ALA A 53 1.79 -0.53 -5.33
C ALA A 53 2.58 0.05 -4.16
N ALA A 54 1.99 -0.05 -2.96
CA ALA A 54 2.63 0.37 -1.72
C ALA A 54 2.41 -0.63 -0.60
N GLU A 55 3.37 -0.65 0.33
CA GLU A 55 3.28 -1.36 1.60
C GLU A 55 3.56 -0.39 2.74
N ALA A 56 2.86 -0.60 3.85
CA ALA A 56 3.10 0.12 5.07
C ALA A 56 3.19 -0.82 6.26
N GLU A 57 4.18 -0.61 7.11
CA GLU A 57 4.30 -1.23 8.43
C GLU A 57 4.02 -0.15 9.47
N MET A 58 3.08 -0.42 10.38
CA MET A 58 2.64 0.53 11.40
C MET A 58 3.03 0.03 12.77
N HIS A 59 3.63 0.92 13.55
CA HIS A 59 4.14 0.65 14.88
C HIS A 59 3.73 1.75 15.87
N MET A 60 3.23 1.36 17.05
CA MET A 60 2.90 2.28 18.13
C MET A 60 3.55 1.84 19.45
N GLY A 61 4.83 2.18 19.63
CA GLY A 61 5.55 1.96 20.89
C GLY A 61 5.67 0.49 21.28
N LYS A 62 4.88 0.02 22.26
CA LYS A 62 4.83 -1.41 22.65
C LYS A 62 3.54 -2.10 22.21
N ALA A 63 2.72 -1.43 21.41
CA ALA A 63 1.48 -1.98 20.90
C ALA A 63 1.72 -2.94 19.73
N GLU A 64 0.64 -3.54 19.23
CA GLU A 64 0.67 -4.45 18.09
C GLU A 64 1.12 -3.73 16.81
N ASP A 65 1.97 -4.45 16.07
CA ASP A 65 2.38 -4.09 14.72
C ASP A 65 1.38 -4.64 13.71
N PHE A 66 1.12 -3.87 12.67
CA PHE A 66 0.35 -4.39 11.54
C PHE A 66 0.86 -3.86 10.20
N THR A 67 0.64 -4.68 9.17
CA THR A 67 1.05 -4.37 7.81
C THR A 67 -0.17 -4.08 6.94
N MET A 68 -0.07 -3.08 6.07
CA MET A 68 -1.03 -2.78 5.03
C MET A 68 -0.38 -2.92 3.65
N LYS A 69 -1.15 -3.45 2.70
CA LYS A 69 -0.70 -3.67 1.31
C LYS A 69 -1.75 -3.12 0.36
N ALA A 70 -1.39 -2.07 -0.40
CA ALA A 70 -2.26 -1.42 -1.37
C ALA A 70 -1.73 -1.67 -2.77
N TYR A 71 -2.31 -2.66 -3.47
CA TYR A 71 -1.84 -3.12 -4.78
C TYR A 71 -2.81 -2.73 -5.89
N GLY A 72 -2.34 -1.85 -6.76
CA GLY A 72 -3.01 -1.36 -7.96
C GLY A 72 -4.08 -0.30 -7.73
N ARG A 73 -4.33 0.56 -8.72
CA ARG A 73 -5.44 1.53 -8.65
C ARG A 73 -6.78 0.86 -9.00
N PRO A 74 -7.88 1.24 -8.32
CA PRO A 74 -8.00 2.21 -7.23
C PRO A 74 -7.86 1.59 -5.82
N SER A 75 -7.23 0.42 -5.69
CA SER A 75 -7.21 -0.35 -4.45
C SER A 75 -6.56 0.42 -3.29
N THR A 76 -7.36 0.87 -2.35
CA THR A 76 -6.87 1.34 -1.05
C THR A 76 -6.92 0.19 -0.05
N ALA A 77 -5.90 0.07 0.79
CA ALA A 77 -5.98 -0.77 1.98
C ALA A 77 -6.51 0.07 3.14
N THR A 78 -7.35 -0.54 3.99
CA THR A 78 -7.87 0.11 5.19
C THR A 78 -7.76 -0.85 6.37
N ALA A 79 -7.31 -0.33 7.51
CA ALA A 79 -7.25 -1.05 8.78
C ALA A 79 -7.74 -0.15 9.90
N VAL A 80 -8.34 -0.71 10.95
CA VAL A 80 -8.74 0.04 12.15
C VAL A 80 -7.96 -0.52 13.32
N MET A 81 -7.19 0.34 13.98
CA MET A 81 -6.37 -0.01 15.15
C MET A 81 -6.46 1.12 16.18
N ASP A 82 -6.66 0.78 17.45
CA ASP A 82 -6.82 1.74 18.55
C ASP A 82 -7.82 2.89 18.22
N GLY A 83 -8.98 2.51 17.69
CA GLY A 83 -10.00 3.47 17.26
C GLY A 83 -9.57 4.42 16.13
N THR A 84 -8.44 4.19 15.47
CA THR A 84 -7.96 4.95 14.31
C THR A 84 -8.08 4.11 13.04
N ARG A 85 -8.82 4.63 12.06
CA ARG A 85 -8.91 4.09 10.70
C ARG A 85 -7.73 4.61 9.88
N PHE A 86 -6.84 3.69 9.49
CA PHE A 86 -5.74 3.94 8.58
C PHE A 86 -6.13 3.60 7.16
N THR A 87 -5.71 4.43 6.21
CA THR A 87 -5.88 4.18 4.78
C THR A 87 -4.55 4.33 4.08
N LEU A 88 -4.15 3.33 3.29
CA LEU A 88 -2.96 3.34 2.44
C LEU A 88 -3.39 3.35 0.97
N THR A 89 -2.86 4.28 0.19
CA THR A 89 -2.99 4.29 -1.27
C THR A 89 -1.82 3.56 -1.94
N PRO A 90 -1.98 3.06 -3.18
CA PRO A 90 -0.88 2.45 -3.93
C PRO A 90 0.28 3.41 -4.24
N GLY A 91 0.06 4.71 -4.12
CA GLY A 91 1.11 5.74 -4.24
C GLY A 91 1.91 5.97 -2.96
N GLY A 92 1.62 5.23 -1.88
CA GLY A 92 2.31 5.37 -0.59
C GLY A 92 1.77 6.49 0.30
N GLU A 93 0.59 7.03 0.00
CA GLU A 93 -0.05 7.97 0.91
C GLU A 93 -0.76 7.20 2.02
N VAL A 94 -0.36 7.48 3.27
CA VAL A 94 -1.05 6.99 4.47
C VAL A 94 -1.74 8.14 5.18
N THR A 95 -2.99 7.90 5.55
CA THR A 95 -3.81 8.77 6.41
C THR A 95 -4.34 7.98 7.61
N GLY A 96 -4.61 8.68 8.73
CA GLY A 96 -5.19 8.09 9.93
C GLY A 96 -6.29 8.99 10.48
N GLN A 97 -7.53 8.49 10.55
CA GLN A 97 -8.68 9.22 11.06
C GLN A 97 -9.23 8.53 12.29
N ARG A 98 -9.54 9.27 13.37
CA ARG A 98 -10.14 8.66 14.56
C ARG A 98 -11.58 8.26 14.20
N SER A 99 -11.93 6.98 14.33
CA SER A 99 -13.30 6.53 14.14
C SER A 99 -14.15 7.14 15.26
N GLN A 100 -15.17 7.93 14.90
CA GLN A 100 -16.08 8.55 15.86
C GLN A 100 -16.88 7.51 16.68
N GLU A 101 -16.91 6.25 16.26
CA GLU A 101 -17.53 5.13 16.99
C GLU A 101 -16.89 4.86 18.37
N HIS A 102 -15.66 5.36 18.63
CA HIS A 102 -14.99 5.19 19.92
C HIS A 102 -15.23 6.35 20.92
N GLY A 103 -16.07 7.34 20.57
CA GLY A 103 -16.36 8.52 21.40
C GLY A 103 -17.67 8.47 22.18
N ALA A 104 -18.43 7.37 22.09
CA ALA A 104 -19.71 7.22 22.79
C ALA A 104 -19.61 6.11 23.86
N ARG A 105 -18.75 6.31 24.87
CA ARG A 105 -18.85 5.66 26.18
C ARG A 105 -18.31 6.59 27.26
#